data_AF-A0A6H2H3Q6-F1
#
_entry.id   AF-A0A6H2H3Q6-F1
#
_cell.length_a   1.000
_cell.length_b   1.000
_cell.length_c   1.000
_cell.angle_alpha   90.00
_cell.angle_beta   90.00
_cell.angle_gamma   90.00
#
_symmetry.space_group_name_H-M   'P 1'
#
loop_
_entity.id
_entity.type
_entity.pdbx_description
1 polymer ?
#
loop_
_entity_poly.entity_id
_entity_poly.type
_entity_poly.pdbx_seq_one_letter_code
_entity_poly.pdbx_strand_id
1 'polypeptide(L)'
;MQQPKLPDADWAYTVLADLKRVVREYATAATESTCPEIRKLFTDLTNSTLQMQGELYNAMQAANMYDTSSPALRQDIQKQLQTYQQTQQQTQQFIQQRTAGQAAPFMQQSQQQQGAPAYN
;
A
#
# COMPACT_ATOMS: atom_id res chain seq x y z
N MET A 1 -34.89 19.72 24.93
CA MET A 1 -34.38 19.52 23.55
C MET A 1 -34.01 18.05 23.41
N GLN A 2 -34.59 17.31 22.45
CA GLN A 2 -34.14 15.94 22.15
C GLN A 2 -32.93 16.04 21.22
N GLN A 3 -31.82 15.40 21.58
CA GLN A 3 -30.66 15.29 20.70
C GLN A 3 -31.02 14.41 19.49
N PRO A 4 -30.61 14.77 18.27
CA PRO A 4 -30.79 13.91 17.11
C PRO A 4 -30.06 12.58 17.34
N LYS A 5 -30.78 11.47 17.27
CA LYS A 5 -30.22 10.11 17.35
C LYS A 5 -29.57 9.78 16.01
N LEU A 6 -28.33 9.30 16.04
CA LEU A 6 -27.67 8.80 14.84
C LEU A 6 -28.48 7.63 14.24
N PRO A 7 -28.74 7.60 12.92
CA PRO A 7 -29.36 6.47 12.23
C PRO A 7 -28.63 5.15 12.49
N ASP A 8 -29.38 4.03 12.50
CA ASP A 8 -28.81 2.70 12.73
C ASP A 8 -27.77 2.31 11.65
N ALA A 9 -27.98 2.76 10.41
CA ALA A 9 -27.01 2.56 9.33
C ALA A 9 -25.68 3.27 9.62
N ASP A 10 -25.70 4.49 10.14
CA ASP A 10 -24.48 5.25 10.47
C ASP A 10 -23.72 4.61 11.63
N TRP A 11 -24.45 4.05 12.61
CA TRP A 11 -23.85 3.22 13.66
C TRP A 11 -23.18 1.97 13.08
N ALA A 12 -23.88 1.25 12.22
CA ALA A 12 -23.36 0.03 11.60
C ALA A 12 -22.14 0.33 10.72
N TYR A 13 -22.14 1.42 9.95
CA TYR A 13 -20.98 1.88 9.18
C TYR A 13 -19.80 2.28 10.07
N THR A 14 -20.05 2.91 11.22
CA THR A 14 -18.99 3.26 12.18
C THR A 14 -18.31 2.00 12.71
N VAL A 15 -19.09 1.02 13.15
CA VAL A 15 -18.56 -0.27 13.63
C VAL A 15 -17.82 -1.00 12.50
N LEU A 16 -18.41 -1.06 11.30
CA LEU A 16 -17.79 -1.73 10.16
C LEU A 16 -16.47 -1.07 9.74
N ALA A 17 -16.37 0.26 9.81
CA ALA A 17 -15.14 1.00 9.53
C ALA A 17 -14.05 0.67 10.55
N ASP A 18 -14.41 0.57 11.84
CA ASP A 18 -13.45 0.19 12.89
C ASP A 18 -12.99 -1.26 12.75
N LEU A 19 -13.91 -2.20 12.46
CA LEU A 19 -13.56 -3.59 12.18
C LEU A 19 -12.55 -3.70 11.01
N LYS A 20 -12.77 -2.94 9.93
CA LYS A 20 -11.82 -2.89 8.80
C LYS A 20 -10.46 -2.32 9.20
N ARG A 21 -10.44 -1.31 10.08
CA ARG A 21 -9.20 -0.69 10.58
C ARG A 21 -8.42 -1.68 11.44
N VAL A 22 -9.06 -2.26 12.45
CA VAL A 22 -8.37 -3.13 13.42
C VAL A 22 -7.93 -4.46 12.80
N VAL A 23 -8.65 -5.01 11.81
CA VAL A 23 -8.15 -6.16 11.02
C VAL A 23 -6.79 -5.85 10.38
N ARG A 24 -6.63 -4.66 9.78
CA ARG A 24 -5.36 -4.27 9.12
C ARG A 24 -4.25 -4.11 10.15
N GLU A 25 -4.54 -3.47 11.28
CA GLU A 25 -3.57 -3.29 12.37
C GLU A 25 -3.13 -4.63 12.96
N TYR A 26 -4.06 -5.56 13.21
CA TYR A 26 -3.73 -6.91 13.68
C TYR A 26 -2.96 -7.71 12.63
N ALA A 27 -3.29 -7.58 11.35
CA ALA A 27 -2.53 -8.22 10.29
C ALA A 27 -1.07 -7.73 10.27
N THR A 28 -0.84 -6.41 10.32
CA THR A 28 0.49 -5.83 10.44
C THR A 28 1.21 -6.36 11.68
N ALA A 29 0.56 -6.32 12.84
CA ALA A 29 1.13 -6.80 14.09
C ALA A 29 1.48 -8.30 14.05
N ALA A 30 0.64 -9.15 13.45
CA ALA A 30 0.93 -10.57 13.26
C ALA A 30 2.15 -10.77 12.36
N THR A 31 2.27 -10.01 11.26
CA THR A 31 3.39 -10.15 10.32
C THR A 31 4.71 -9.60 10.85
N GLU A 32 4.67 -8.54 11.66
CA GLU A 32 5.86 -7.84 12.16
C GLU A 32 6.31 -8.33 13.56
N SER A 33 5.50 -9.14 14.25
CA SER A 33 5.84 -9.70 15.56
C SER A 33 6.96 -10.74 15.47
N THR A 34 8.06 -10.50 16.20
CA THR A 34 9.17 -11.45 16.34
C THR A 34 8.89 -12.56 17.36
N CYS A 35 8.02 -12.31 18.34
CA CYS A 35 7.59 -13.29 19.34
C CYS A 35 6.46 -14.19 18.79
N PRO A 36 6.62 -15.53 18.80
CA PRO A 36 5.62 -16.47 18.29
C PRO A 36 4.24 -16.35 18.96
N GLU A 37 4.23 -16.11 20.28
CA GLU A 37 3.01 -16.00 21.07
C GLU A 37 2.22 -14.75 20.69
N ILE A 38 2.90 -13.62 20.50
CA ILE A 38 2.28 -12.36 20.08
C ILE A 38 1.78 -12.45 18.64
N ARG A 39 2.54 -13.09 17.75
CA ARG A 39 2.10 -13.40 16.39
C ARG A 39 0.83 -14.23 16.39
N LYS A 40 0.77 -15.28 17.21
CA LYS A 40 -0.43 -16.12 17.33
C LYS A 40 -1.61 -15.32 17.85
N LEU A 41 -1.43 -14.51 18.89
CA LEU A 41 -2.48 -13.65 19.44
C LEU A 41 -3.08 -12.74 18.35
N PHE A 42 -2.24 -12.01 17.60
CA PHE A 42 -2.74 -11.13 16.55
C PHE A 42 -3.37 -11.90 15.39
N THR A 43 -2.88 -13.10 15.06
CA THR A 43 -3.52 -13.97 14.06
C THR A 43 -4.93 -14.37 14.50
N ASP A 44 -5.10 -14.76 15.76
CA ASP A 44 -6.39 -15.15 16.32
C ASP A 44 -7.36 -13.93 16.35
N LEU A 45 -6.87 -12.75 16.73
CA LEU A 45 -7.64 -11.50 16.70
C LEU A 45 -8.04 -11.10 15.28
N THR A 46 -7.13 -11.23 14.28
CA THR A 46 -7.45 -10.99 12.87
C THR A 46 -8.59 -11.90 12.41
N ASN A 47 -8.50 -13.20 12.69
CA ASN A 47 -9.51 -14.17 12.28
C ASN A 47 -10.87 -13.89 12.93
N SER A 48 -10.89 -13.64 14.24
CA SER A 48 -12.12 -13.28 14.96
C SER A 48 -12.75 -12.00 14.42
N THR A 49 -11.93 -10.99 14.09
CA THR A 49 -12.44 -9.71 13.60
C THR A 49 -12.97 -9.82 12.17
N LEU A 50 -12.33 -10.62 11.30
CA LEU A 50 -12.84 -10.92 9.97
C LEU A 50 -14.21 -11.61 10.02
N GLN A 51 -14.41 -12.52 10.97
CA GLN A 51 -15.71 -13.16 11.18
C GLN A 51 -16.78 -12.12 11.56
N MET A 52 -16.52 -11.28 12.57
CA MET A 52 -17.45 -10.22 12.97
C MET A 52 -17.74 -9.23 11.83
N GLN A 53 -16.72 -8.89 11.03
CA GLN A 53 -16.88 -8.03 9.86
C GLN A 53 -17.83 -8.66 8.83
N GLY A 54 -17.71 -9.97 8.57
CA GLY A 54 -18.59 -10.70 7.67
C GLY A 54 -20.03 -10.82 8.19
N GLU A 55 -20.19 -11.11 9.47
CA GLU A 55 -21.50 -11.15 10.13
C GLU A 55 -22.21 -9.80 10.06
N LEU A 56 -21.51 -8.71 10.38
CA LEU A 56 -22.06 -7.35 10.30
C LEU A 56 -22.39 -6.97 8.86
N TYR A 57 -21.52 -7.30 7.89
CA TYR A 57 -21.81 -7.07 6.47
C TYR A 57 -23.10 -7.74 6.03
N ASN A 58 -23.28 -9.03 6.36
CA ASN A 58 -24.49 -9.77 6.01
C ASN A 58 -25.74 -9.18 6.68
N ALA A 59 -25.63 -8.76 7.94
CA ALA A 59 -26.73 -8.11 8.66
C ALA A 59 -27.10 -6.77 8.03
N MET A 60 -26.12 -5.93 7.70
CA MET A 60 -26.35 -4.65 7.01
C MET A 60 -26.97 -4.86 5.63
N GLN A 61 -26.51 -5.87 4.88
CA GLN A 61 -27.06 -6.21 3.56
C GLN A 61 -28.52 -6.65 3.66
N ALA A 62 -28.86 -7.53 4.60
CA ALA A 62 -30.23 -8.00 4.82
C ALA A 62 -31.17 -6.87 5.26
N ALA A 63 -30.64 -5.87 5.97
CA ALA A 63 -31.38 -4.70 6.42
C ALA A 63 -31.45 -3.57 5.38
N ASN A 64 -30.91 -3.75 4.16
CA ASN A 64 -30.75 -2.70 3.15
C ASN A 64 -30.00 -1.46 3.67
N MET A 65 -29.11 -1.63 4.64
CA MET A 65 -28.28 -0.58 5.22
C MET A 65 -26.91 -0.48 4.54
N TYR A 66 -26.53 -1.50 3.75
CA TYR A 66 -25.27 -1.51 3.04
C TYR A 66 -25.47 -1.08 1.58
N ASP A 67 -25.02 0.12 1.25
CA ASP A 67 -24.84 0.52 -0.14
C ASP A 67 -23.47 0.01 -0.59
N THR A 68 -23.45 -0.97 -1.49
CA THR A 68 -22.20 -1.33 -2.17
C THR A 68 -21.74 -0.10 -2.93
N SER A 69 -20.48 0.30 -2.76
CA SER A 69 -19.90 1.41 -3.52
C SER A 69 -20.39 1.35 -4.96
N SER A 70 -21.07 2.41 -5.42
CA SER A 70 -21.56 2.49 -6.78
C SER A 70 -20.47 2.02 -7.74
N PRO A 71 -20.78 1.24 -8.78
CA PRO A 71 -19.79 0.84 -9.78
C PRO A 71 -18.94 2.05 -10.14
N ALA A 72 -17.62 1.93 -9.98
CA ALA A 72 -16.72 3.07 -10.17
C ALA A 72 -17.06 3.72 -11.50
N LEU A 73 -17.40 5.01 -11.48
CA LEU A 73 -17.78 5.70 -12.70
C LEU A 73 -16.61 5.56 -13.68
N ARG A 74 -16.92 5.27 -14.95
CA ARG A 74 -15.89 5.10 -15.99
C ARG A 74 -14.89 6.26 -16.01
N GLN A 75 -15.35 7.46 -15.63
CA GLN A 75 -14.54 8.66 -15.46
C GLN A 75 -13.50 8.54 -14.35
N ASP A 76 -13.85 7.97 -13.19
CA ASP A 76 -12.91 7.78 -12.07
C ASP A 76 -11.84 6.74 -12.43
N ILE A 77 -12.25 5.66 -13.13
CA ILE A 77 -11.32 4.67 -13.68
C ILE A 77 -10.35 5.33 -14.68
N GLN A 78 -10.86 6.19 -15.58
CA GLN A 78 -10.03 6.92 -16.54
C GLN A 78 -9.07 7.89 -15.85
N LYS A 79 -9.52 8.62 -14.83
CA LYS A 79 -8.68 9.54 -14.05
C LYS A 79 -7.54 8.79 -13.37
N GLN A 80 -7.82 7.63 -12.79
CA GLN A 80 -6.80 6.80 -12.16
C GLN A 80 -5.81 6.25 -13.19
N LEU A 81 -6.29 5.83 -14.36
CA LEU A 81 -5.42 5.36 -15.46
C LEU A 81 -4.48 6.47 -15.95
N GLN A 82 -4.98 7.69 -16.15
CA GLN A 82 -4.16 8.84 -16.54
C GLN A 82 -3.11 9.17 -15.47
N THR A 83 -3.51 9.12 -14.20
CA THR A 83 -2.60 9.35 -13.06
C THR A 83 -1.46 8.34 -13.09
N TYR A 84 -1.75 7.04 -13.28
CA TYR A 84 -0.72 6.02 -13.37
C TYR A 84 0.21 6.19 -14.56
N GLN A 85 -0.32 6.56 -15.73
CA GLN A 85 0.52 6.88 -16.90
C GLN A 85 1.48 8.04 -16.61
N GLN A 86 0.97 9.10 -15.96
CA GLN A 86 1.79 10.25 -15.59
C GLN A 86 2.86 9.88 -14.56
N THR A 87 2.50 9.14 -13.52
CA THR A 87 3.44 8.65 -12.50
C THR A 87 4.53 7.77 -13.13
N GLN A 88 4.17 6.91 -14.09
CA GLN A 88 5.12 6.07 -14.79
C GLN A 88 6.13 6.91 -15.59
N GLN A 89 5.66 7.93 -16.30
CA GLN A 89 6.53 8.86 -17.05
C GLN A 89 7.47 9.64 -16.11
N GLN A 90 6.93 10.19 -15.02
CA GLN A 90 7.72 10.92 -14.02
C GLN A 90 8.79 10.01 -13.40
N THR A 91 8.45 8.76 -13.11
CA THR A 91 9.39 7.77 -12.58
C THR A 91 10.52 7.49 -13.57
N GLN A 92 10.21 7.33 -14.86
CA GLN A 92 11.23 7.13 -15.89
C GLN A 92 12.15 8.35 -16.04
N GLN A 93 11.59 9.56 -16.02
CA GLN A 93 12.38 10.80 -16.06
C GLN A 93 13.29 10.92 -14.83
N PHE A 94 12.79 10.59 -13.64
CA PHE A 94 13.57 10.57 -12.42
C PHE A 94 14.74 9.58 -12.50
N ILE A 95 14.48 8.35 -12.99
CA ILE A 95 15.53 7.33 -13.20
C ILE A 95 16.58 7.83 -14.20
N GLN A 96 16.16 8.43 -15.32
CA GLN A 96 17.09 8.98 -16.31
C GLN A 96 17.96 10.09 -15.71
N GLN A 97 17.38 11.03 -14.94
CA GLN A 97 18.13 12.09 -14.27
C GLN A 97 19.16 11.53 -13.27
N ARG A 98 18.81 10.48 -12.54
CA ARG A 98 19.71 9.84 -11.56
C ARG A 98 20.80 9.00 -12.22
N THR A 99 20.47 8.30 -13.31
CA THR A 99 21.40 7.39 -14.01
C THR A 99 22.33 8.16 -14.95
N ALA A 100 21.87 9.24 -15.59
CA ALA A 100 22.69 10.10 -16.45
C ALA A 100 23.78 10.84 -15.67
N GLY A 101 23.60 11.07 -14.37
CA GLY A 101 24.63 11.65 -13.49
C GLY A 101 25.68 10.65 -12.98
N GLN A 102 25.49 9.34 -13.19
CA GLN A 102 26.44 8.29 -12.79
C GLN A 102 27.26 7.72 -13.96
N ALA A 103 27.04 8.22 -15.18
CA ALA A 103 27.80 7.83 -16.36
C ALA A 103 28.84 8.90 -16.74
N ALA A 104 29.94 8.98 -16.00
CA ALA A 104 31.21 9.55 -16.46
C ALA A 104 32.37 9.00 -15.60
N PRO A 105 33.61 8.92 -16.09
CA PRO A 105 34.10 8.17 -17.25
C PRO A 105 35.24 7.22 -16.78
N PHE A 106 35.04 5.90 -16.79
CA PHE A 106 36.13 4.93 -16.51
C PHE A 106 36.71 4.38 -17.82
N MET A 107 37.18 5.29 -18.70
CA MET A 107 38.16 4.99 -19.73
C MET A 107 39.31 5.98 -19.56
N GLN A 108 40.03 5.84 -18.46
CA GLN A 108 41.33 6.45 -18.31
C GLN A 108 42.37 5.32 -18.26
N GLN A 109 43.23 5.33 -19.30
CA GLN A 109 44.66 5.13 -19.15
C GLN A 109 45.17 3.70 -18.95
N SER A 110 45.34 3.01 -20.07
CA SER A 110 46.31 1.91 -20.20
C SER A 110 47.02 1.97 -21.56
N GLN A 111 47.81 3.01 -21.79
CA GLN A 111 48.87 2.97 -22.81
C GLN A 111 49.95 4.00 -22.48
N GLN A 112 50.79 3.67 -21.51
CA GLN A 112 52.19 4.07 -21.55
C GLN A 112 52.99 3.22 -20.57
N GLN A 113 54.17 2.84 -21.06
CA GLN A 113 55.37 2.49 -20.29
C GLN A 113 55.63 1.01 -20.02
N GLN A 114 56.42 0.39 -20.91
CA GLN A 114 57.39 -0.64 -20.56
C GLN A 114 58.57 -0.64 -21.55
N GLY A 115 59.79 -0.49 -21.04
CA GLY A 115 61.03 -0.63 -21.81
C GLY A 115 62.18 0.24 -21.29
N ALA A 116 62.92 -0.25 -20.30
CA ALA A 116 64.01 0.38 -19.56
C ALA A 116 65.38 0.37 -20.32
N PRO A 117 66.45 0.99 -19.78
CA PRO A 117 67.63 1.49 -20.50
C PRO A 117 68.84 0.54 -20.52
N ALA A 118 69.85 0.78 -21.39
CA ALA A 118 71.27 0.49 -21.11
C ALA A 118 72.25 1.10 -22.14
N TYR A 119 73.41 1.50 -21.60
CA TYR A 119 74.63 2.08 -22.18
C TYR A 119 75.35 1.23 -23.26
N ASN A 120 75.72 1.84 -24.39
CA ASN A 120 77.06 2.36 -24.78
C ASN A 120 76.98 2.89 -26.23
#